data_AF-A0A1X0UNV5-F1
#
_entry.id   AF-A0A1X0UNV5-F1
#
_cell.length_a   1.000
_cell.length_b   1.000
_cell.length_c   1.000
_cell.angle_alpha   90.00
_cell.angle_beta   90.00
_cell.angle_gamma   90.00
#
_symmetry.space_group_name_H-M   'P 1'
#
loop_
_entity.id
_entity.type
_entity.pdbx_description
1 polymer ?
#
loop_
_entity_poly.entity_id
_entity_poly.type
_entity_poly.pdbx_seq_one_letter_code
_entity_poly.pdbx_strand_id
1 'polypeptide(L)'
;MPYRSSDSSWVTSGWWAADASRTGRVADESISRTQLIQLWVKAAPEPKPNVKHLAEDLAKWMSELGSTAWVVQTTSPEAARRMRQGINQVLDERDIWDDVSTVTAQYADPFARCSAGVVTEVKRERPRGLPNAISTAVRRYEDGPPRTAARNSMIAEVDCGTVTASRPHADTFVENLESYRDAIVAAAMRAYSGKLTEYLERTDDHFDESTRATLIAALDDLTERYGEPDAADRLPTPVESRFVDETLSKFLTARAADQPASDTPLLQGSTLYTTADVAGEAWRRANRNLLRLHINAVPLDDELIARVYGSNLKRATQDLQRKLLREEHHRSVSDRPADIDTVLTQPQLYLVPDHDLGHRSAMLRALFRQAWEHVSNSDVESTNPWEWTAGGTSTCWERRTVLEILGAYANLETDHYSELVDNIESGQVERAIAHRYDTERPADTLAENRKASISFATRLLRGALAISLHDDDILGGDGFEVVGQRASGQTWAQKTAEVLRTLHGYRENWNLLTESTS
;
A
#
# COMPACT_ATOMS: atom_id res chain seq x y z
N MET A 1 17.84 -25.16 -3.54
CA MET A 1 19.07 -25.08 -2.71
C MET A 1 18.68 -25.69 -1.38
N PRO A 2 19.31 -26.79 -0.92
CA PRO A 2 18.97 -27.41 0.35
C PRO A 2 19.26 -26.43 1.48
N TYR A 3 18.30 -26.25 2.40
CA TYR A 3 18.47 -25.40 3.57
C TYR A 3 19.46 -26.09 4.53
N ARG A 4 20.61 -25.47 4.78
CA ARG A 4 21.49 -25.91 5.89
C ARG A 4 20.98 -25.23 7.16
N SER A 5 20.82 -26.01 8.22
CA SER A 5 20.62 -25.51 9.59
C SER A 5 21.51 -24.29 9.79
N SER A 6 20.89 -23.16 10.15
CA SER A 6 21.60 -21.92 10.39
C SER A 6 22.60 -22.16 11.51
N ASP A 7 23.88 -22.25 11.16
CA ASP A 7 24.96 -22.27 12.14
C ASP A 7 24.81 -21.02 13.00
N SER A 8 24.35 -21.19 14.23
CA SER A 8 24.13 -20.11 15.19
C SER A 8 25.37 -19.84 16.02
N SER A 9 26.49 -20.53 15.75
CA SER A 9 27.75 -20.38 16.50
C SER A 9 28.36 -18.97 16.45
N TRP A 10 27.96 -18.15 15.46
CA TRP A 10 28.39 -16.75 15.37
C TRP A 10 27.65 -15.83 16.36
N VAL A 11 26.51 -16.26 16.91
CA VAL A 11 25.71 -15.48 17.87
C VAL A 11 26.27 -15.73 19.27
N THR A 12 27.31 -14.98 19.62
CA THR A 12 27.90 -14.97 20.98
C THR A 12 27.32 -13.85 21.83
N SER A 13 27.33 -13.97 23.16
CA SER A 13 26.91 -12.87 24.06
C SER A 13 27.58 -11.54 23.69
N GLY A 14 26.78 -10.48 23.52
CA GLY A 14 27.25 -9.15 23.16
C GLY A 14 27.77 -8.99 21.72
N TRP A 15 27.50 -9.93 20.81
CA TRP A 15 27.97 -9.84 19.41
C TRP A 15 27.49 -8.55 18.70
N TRP A 16 26.32 -8.04 19.07
CA TRP A 16 25.74 -6.81 18.55
C TRP A 16 26.47 -5.55 19.04
N ALA A 17 27.24 -5.64 20.13
CA ALA A 17 28.00 -4.53 20.74
C ALA A 17 29.40 -4.35 20.12
N ALA A 18 29.88 -5.38 19.40
CA ALA A 18 31.28 -5.50 19.02
C ALA A 18 31.73 -4.49 17.94
N ASP A 19 30.81 -3.90 17.15
CA ASP A 19 31.16 -2.95 16.07
C ASP A 19 31.70 -1.59 16.60
N ALA A 20 31.52 -1.30 17.89
CA ALA A 20 32.10 -0.11 18.54
C ALA A 20 33.63 -0.16 18.68
N SER A 21 34.21 -1.37 18.78
CA SER A 21 35.67 -1.56 18.83
C SER A 21 36.37 -1.08 17.56
N ARG A 22 35.64 -0.97 16.44
CA ARG A 22 36.16 -0.55 15.13
C ARG A 22 36.10 0.97 14.91
N THR A 23 35.29 1.68 15.70
CA THR A 23 35.05 3.13 15.56
C THR A 23 35.66 3.97 16.67
N GLY A 24 36.31 3.34 17.66
CA GLY A 24 37.02 4.02 18.75
C GLY A 24 36.10 4.75 19.73
N ARG A 25 34.79 4.53 19.67
CA ARG A 25 33.82 5.00 20.65
C ARG A 25 33.60 3.90 21.69
N VAL A 26 33.44 4.29 22.96
CA VAL A 26 32.94 3.41 24.01
C VAL A 26 31.70 2.71 23.46
N ALA A 27 31.65 1.38 23.54
CA ALA A 27 30.50 0.63 23.08
C ALA A 27 29.29 1.10 23.88
N ASP A 28 28.50 1.99 23.29
CA ASP A 28 27.16 2.25 23.78
C ASP A 28 26.45 0.90 23.71
N GLU A 29 26.21 0.28 24.88
CA GLU A 29 25.51 -1.01 25.06
C GLU A 29 24.02 -0.91 24.69
N SER A 30 23.71 0.06 23.84
CA SER A 30 22.42 0.69 23.69
C SER A 30 22.00 0.52 22.23
N ILE A 31 21.20 -0.52 22.01
CA ILE A 31 20.71 -0.90 20.68
C ILE A 31 19.19 -0.95 20.68
N SER A 32 18.59 -0.63 19.54
CA SER A 32 17.18 -0.83 19.26
C SER A 32 16.93 -2.15 18.50
N ARG A 33 15.70 -2.65 18.54
CA ARG A 33 15.34 -3.87 17.78
C ARG A 33 15.61 -3.71 16.28
N THR A 34 15.35 -2.53 15.72
CA THR A 34 15.61 -2.24 14.31
C THR A 34 17.10 -2.30 13.98
N GLN A 35 17.95 -1.73 14.84
CA GLN A 35 19.40 -1.83 14.69
C GLN A 35 19.88 -3.27 14.84
N LEU A 36 19.35 -4.03 15.80
CA LEU A 36 19.67 -5.44 15.95
C LEU A 36 19.34 -6.22 14.68
N ILE A 37 18.15 -6.02 14.09
CA ILE A 37 17.75 -6.66 12.82
C ILE A 37 18.71 -6.29 11.68
N GLN A 38 19.13 -5.03 11.59
CA GLN A 38 20.10 -4.59 10.57
C GLN A 38 21.46 -5.27 10.75
N LEU A 39 21.97 -5.31 11.98
CA LEU A 39 23.21 -6.04 12.30
C LEU A 39 23.06 -7.53 12.01
N TRP A 40 21.90 -8.10 12.34
CA TRP A 40 21.58 -9.51 12.13
C TRP A 40 21.64 -9.86 10.66
N VAL A 41 20.90 -9.14 9.81
CA VAL A 41 20.86 -9.41 8.37
C VAL A 41 22.24 -9.24 7.73
N LYS A 42 23.07 -8.32 8.22
CA LYS A 42 24.46 -8.18 7.80
C LYS A 42 25.32 -9.37 8.24
N ALA A 43 25.22 -9.79 9.50
CA ALA A 43 26.07 -10.81 10.12
C ALA A 43 25.67 -12.26 9.82
N ALA A 44 24.39 -12.52 9.53
CA ALA A 44 23.88 -13.87 9.36
C ALA A 44 24.64 -14.63 8.24
N PRO A 45 24.68 -15.96 8.24
CA PRO A 45 25.39 -16.71 7.20
C PRO A 45 24.61 -16.76 5.88
N GLU A 46 25.34 -16.90 4.76
CA GLU A 46 24.76 -17.27 3.47
C GLU A 46 24.32 -18.75 3.47
N PRO A 47 23.30 -19.14 2.67
CA PRO A 47 22.55 -18.33 1.71
C PRO A 47 21.43 -17.51 2.38
N LYS A 48 21.40 -16.20 2.12
CA LYS A 48 20.35 -15.29 2.60
C LYS A 48 19.27 -15.07 1.55
N PRO A 49 17.98 -15.02 1.94
CA PRO A 49 16.97 -14.36 1.14
C PRO A 49 17.32 -12.90 0.86
N ASN A 50 16.53 -12.23 0.02
CA ASN A 50 16.68 -10.78 -0.18
C ASN A 50 16.72 -10.05 1.18
N VAL A 51 17.71 -9.17 1.36
CA VAL A 51 18.00 -8.46 2.62
C VAL A 51 16.77 -7.74 3.18
N LYS A 52 15.99 -7.08 2.32
CA LYS A 52 14.74 -6.42 2.73
C LYS A 52 13.72 -7.44 3.25
N HIS A 53 13.57 -8.56 2.55
CA HIS A 53 12.59 -9.59 2.91
C HIS A 53 12.96 -10.28 4.22
N LEU A 54 14.24 -10.61 4.39
CA LEU A 54 14.75 -11.20 5.62
C LEU A 54 14.54 -10.26 6.80
N ALA A 55 14.85 -8.96 6.64
CA ALA A 55 14.64 -7.97 7.71
C ALA A 55 13.16 -7.84 8.12
N GLU A 56 12.26 -7.78 7.14
CA GLU A 56 10.81 -7.67 7.37
C GLU A 56 10.24 -8.92 8.04
N ASP A 57 10.59 -10.12 7.56
CA ASP A 57 10.10 -11.37 8.15
C ASP A 57 10.73 -11.64 9.51
N LEU A 58 12.01 -11.31 9.71
CA LEU A 58 12.66 -11.40 11.03
C LEU A 58 11.94 -10.49 12.03
N ALA A 59 11.59 -9.26 11.63
CA ALA A 59 10.76 -8.41 12.46
C ALA A 59 9.43 -9.10 12.79
N LYS A 60 8.70 -9.62 11.80
CA LYS A 60 7.41 -10.29 12.07
C LYS A 60 7.57 -11.46 13.04
N TRP A 61 8.52 -12.35 12.80
CA TRP A 61 8.75 -13.53 13.65
C TRP A 61 9.19 -13.19 15.07
N MET A 62 10.06 -12.18 15.25
CA MET A 62 10.36 -11.66 16.59
C MET A 62 9.08 -11.20 17.30
N SER A 63 8.17 -10.51 16.59
CA SER A 63 6.93 -10.04 17.19
C SER A 63 5.99 -11.18 17.59
N GLU A 64 5.86 -12.20 16.75
CA GLU A 64 5.04 -13.39 17.03
C GLU A 64 5.61 -14.18 18.22
N LEU A 65 6.91 -14.47 18.20
CA LEU A 65 7.60 -15.17 19.29
C LEU A 65 7.54 -14.39 20.61
N GLY A 66 7.80 -13.08 20.58
CA GLY A 66 7.68 -12.22 21.77
C GLY A 66 6.26 -12.11 22.33
N SER A 67 5.24 -12.54 21.58
CA SER A 67 3.84 -12.63 22.03
C SER A 67 3.45 -14.01 22.56
N THR A 68 4.32 -15.00 22.39
CA THR A 68 4.04 -16.40 22.68
C THR A 68 4.36 -16.74 24.14
N ALA A 69 3.46 -17.49 24.80
CA ALA A 69 3.55 -17.78 26.22
C ALA A 69 4.85 -18.51 26.63
N TRP A 70 5.28 -19.52 25.86
CA TRP A 70 6.48 -20.28 26.20
C TRP A 70 7.76 -19.44 26.06
N VAL A 71 7.82 -18.52 25.08
CA VAL A 71 8.96 -17.59 24.92
C VAL A 71 9.04 -16.66 26.13
N VAL A 72 7.91 -16.08 26.54
CA VAL A 72 7.80 -15.22 27.73
C VAL A 72 8.22 -15.96 29.01
N GLN A 73 7.99 -17.27 29.08
CA GLN A 73 8.41 -18.10 30.22
C GLN A 73 9.90 -18.48 30.17
N THR A 74 10.48 -18.62 28.99
CA THR A 74 11.89 -19.02 28.82
C THR A 74 12.88 -17.85 28.82
N THR A 75 12.42 -16.63 28.56
CA THR A 75 13.24 -15.41 28.59
C THR A 75 12.80 -14.46 29.69
N SER A 76 13.56 -13.39 29.93
CA SER A 76 13.03 -12.28 30.72
C SER A 76 11.74 -11.69 30.09
N PRO A 77 10.76 -11.24 30.90
CA PRO A 77 9.57 -10.55 30.39
C PRO A 77 9.91 -9.33 29.53
N GLU A 78 11.05 -8.68 29.84
CA GLU A 78 11.57 -7.56 29.10
C GLU A 78 12.09 -7.96 27.71
N ALA A 79 12.83 -9.07 27.57
CA ALA A 79 13.25 -9.58 26.26
C ALA A 79 12.04 -9.89 25.37
N ALA A 80 11.03 -10.58 25.88
CA ALA A 80 9.80 -10.84 25.13
C ALA A 80 9.06 -9.54 24.75
N ARG A 81 9.04 -8.55 25.66
CA ARG A 81 8.50 -7.22 25.36
C ARG A 81 9.28 -6.53 24.24
N ARG A 82 10.62 -6.60 24.23
CA ARG A 82 11.50 -6.00 23.21
C ARG A 82 11.29 -6.63 21.83
N MET A 83 11.17 -7.95 21.79
CA MET A 83 10.83 -8.68 20.58
C MET A 83 9.48 -8.22 20.00
N ARG A 84 8.48 -7.98 20.86
CA ARG A 84 7.13 -7.54 20.47
C ARG A 84 7.03 -6.08 20.05
N GLN A 85 7.46 -5.15 20.90
CA GLN A 85 6.94 -3.79 20.86
C GLN A 85 7.57 -2.88 19.80
N GLY A 86 8.67 -3.27 19.14
CA GLY A 86 9.25 -2.48 18.04
C GLY A 86 9.59 -1.03 18.41
N ILE A 87 9.65 -0.72 19.71
CA ILE A 87 10.00 0.59 20.21
C ILE A 87 11.49 0.74 19.92
N ASN A 88 11.83 1.71 19.06
CA ASN A 88 13.22 2.09 18.78
C ASN A 88 13.86 2.84 19.97
N GLN A 89 13.53 2.44 21.19
CA GLN A 89 14.16 2.95 22.39
C GLN A 89 15.46 2.19 22.56
N VAL A 90 16.52 2.97 22.46
CA VAL A 90 17.88 2.63 22.84
C VAL A 90 17.89 2.44 24.36
N LEU A 91 18.23 1.25 24.84
CA LEU A 91 18.40 0.96 26.26
C LEU A 91 19.69 0.19 26.49
N ASP A 92 20.33 0.52 27.61
CA ASP A 92 21.45 -0.20 28.18
C ASP A 92 20.89 -1.43 28.90
N GLU A 93 21.23 -2.65 28.48
CA GLU A 93 21.06 -3.90 29.24
C GLU A 93 21.45 -5.11 28.35
N ARG A 94 22.70 -5.55 28.50
CA ARG A 94 23.28 -6.61 27.67
C ARG A 94 22.52 -7.94 27.72
N ASP A 95 22.13 -8.38 28.91
CA ASP A 95 21.51 -9.69 29.13
C ASP A 95 20.16 -9.83 28.40
N ILE A 96 19.39 -8.75 28.31
CA ILE A 96 18.11 -8.74 27.58
C ILE A 96 18.33 -8.91 26.09
N TRP A 97 19.33 -8.23 25.51
CA TRP A 97 19.63 -8.37 24.09
C TRP A 97 20.28 -9.72 23.75
N ASP A 98 20.94 -10.35 24.71
CA ASP A 98 21.44 -11.72 24.60
C ASP A 98 20.29 -12.74 24.63
N ASP A 99 19.28 -12.57 25.49
CA ASP A 99 18.03 -13.36 25.47
C ASP A 99 17.32 -13.22 24.12
N VAL A 100 17.14 -11.98 23.64
CA VAL A 100 16.52 -11.70 22.34
C VAL A 100 17.32 -12.37 21.22
N SER A 101 18.66 -12.25 21.25
CA SER A 101 19.53 -12.86 20.25
C SER A 101 19.45 -14.39 20.27
N THR A 102 19.35 -14.99 21.45
CA THR A 102 19.22 -16.44 21.61
C THR A 102 17.93 -16.96 20.96
N VAL A 103 16.78 -16.37 21.28
CA VAL A 103 15.50 -16.77 20.67
C VAL A 103 15.50 -16.47 19.17
N THR A 104 16.12 -15.36 18.75
CA THR A 104 16.22 -14.99 17.35
C THR A 104 17.06 -15.99 16.56
N ALA A 105 18.19 -16.43 17.11
CA ALA A 105 19.06 -17.44 16.49
C ALA A 105 18.38 -18.81 16.40
N GLN A 106 17.69 -19.22 17.46
CA GLN A 106 17.10 -20.56 17.54
C GLN A 106 15.84 -20.68 16.68
N TYR A 107 15.02 -19.62 16.61
CA TYR A 107 13.67 -19.73 16.04
C TYR A 107 13.37 -18.63 15.01
N ALA A 108 13.58 -17.36 15.35
CA ALA A 108 13.12 -16.28 14.46
C ALA A 108 13.87 -16.24 13.11
N ASP A 109 15.19 -16.47 13.09
CA ASP A 109 15.99 -16.50 11.87
C ASP A 109 15.65 -17.71 10.98
N PRO A 110 15.55 -18.95 11.50
CA PRO A 110 15.04 -20.07 10.71
C PRO A 110 13.66 -19.81 10.11
N PHE A 111 12.72 -19.31 10.90
CA PHE A 111 11.36 -19.04 10.41
C PHE A 111 11.36 -17.93 9.35
N ALA A 112 12.12 -16.86 9.57
CA ALA A 112 12.23 -15.75 8.64
C ALA A 112 12.89 -16.15 7.32
N ARG A 113 13.93 -16.99 7.36
CA ARG A 113 14.57 -17.51 6.15
C ARG A 113 13.63 -18.42 5.37
N CYS A 114 12.83 -19.22 6.06
CA CYS A 114 11.82 -20.06 5.44
C CYS A 114 10.79 -19.20 4.69
N SER A 115 10.11 -18.29 5.39
CA SER A 115 9.05 -17.46 4.80
C SER A 115 9.58 -16.48 3.75
N ALA A 116 10.76 -15.88 3.95
CA ALA A 116 11.34 -14.95 2.98
C ALA A 116 11.94 -15.68 1.76
N GLY A 117 12.36 -16.94 1.93
CA GLY A 117 12.99 -17.77 0.91
C GLY A 117 12.04 -18.23 -0.19
N VAL A 118 10.73 -18.32 0.09
CA VAL A 118 9.72 -18.78 -0.89
C VAL A 118 9.66 -17.90 -2.14
N VAL A 119 10.05 -16.62 -2.03
CA VAL A 119 10.06 -15.68 -3.16
C VAL A 119 10.95 -16.19 -4.30
N THR A 120 12.05 -16.87 -4.00
CA THR A 120 12.91 -17.45 -5.04
C THR A 120 12.21 -18.59 -5.78
N GLU A 121 11.36 -19.35 -5.10
CA GLU A 121 10.56 -20.40 -5.74
C GLU A 121 9.44 -19.79 -6.59
N VAL A 122 8.68 -18.82 -6.05
CA VAL A 122 7.66 -18.08 -6.83
C VAL A 122 8.24 -17.44 -8.08
N LYS A 123 9.45 -16.87 -7.96
CA LYS A 123 10.18 -16.28 -9.09
C LYS A 123 10.45 -17.25 -10.24
N ARG A 124 10.55 -18.55 -9.98
CA ARG A 124 10.80 -19.58 -11.00
C ARG A 124 9.55 -19.94 -11.78
N GLU A 125 8.39 -19.84 -11.12
CA GLU A 125 7.07 -20.19 -11.65
C GLU A 125 6.37 -19.03 -12.37
N ARG A 126 7.08 -17.93 -12.60
CA ARG A 126 6.52 -16.79 -13.33
C ARG A 126 6.10 -17.20 -14.75
N PRO A 127 4.88 -16.81 -15.19
CA PRO A 127 4.47 -17.02 -16.57
C PRO A 127 5.47 -16.37 -17.53
N ARG A 128 5.84 -17.10 -18.59
CA ARG A 128 6.82 -16.67 -19.60
C ARG A 128 6.12 -16.30 -20.90
N GLY A 129 6.78 -15.51 -21.74
CA GLY A 129 6.23 -15.12 -23.04
C GLY A 129 5.21 -13.98 -22.99
N LEU A 130 5.04 -13.34 -21.83
CA LEU A 130 4.15 -12.19 -21.67
C LEU A 130 4.77 -10.88 -22.21
N PRO A 131 3.96 -9.95 -22.73
CA PRO A 131 4.40 -8.59 -23.04
C PRO A 131 5.05 -7.89 -21.84
N ASN A 132 6.02 -7.00 -22.10
CA ASN A 132 6.83 -6.34 -21.05
C ASN A 132 6.00 -5.62 -19.97
N ALA A 133 4.91 -4.96 -20.35
CA ALA A 133 4.03 -4.25 -19.41
C ALA A 133 3.42 -5.22 -18.38
N ILE A 134 2.93 -6.36 -18.86
CA ILE A 134 2.28 -7.38 -18.05
C ILE A 134 3.32 -8.14 -17.23
N SER A 135 4.45 -8.52 -17.84
CA SER A 135 5.58 -9.13 -17.15
C SER A 135 6.06 -8.28 -15.96
N THR A 136 6.06 -6.94 -16.12
CA THR A 136 6.38 -6.00 -15.04
C THR A 136 5.33 -5.98 -13.94
N ALA A 137 4.04 -6.02 -14.29
CA ALA A 137 2.95 -6.09 -13.31
C ALA A 137 2.99 -7.40 -12.51
N VAL A 138 3.07 -8.54 -13.21
CA VAL A 138 3.15 -9.88 -12.66
C VAL A 138 4.36 -10.06 -11.73
N ARG A 139 5.49 -9.43 -12.07
CA ARG A 139 6.68 -9.39 -11.21
C ARG A 139 6.42 -8.74 -9.85
N ARG A 140 5.55 -7.73 -9.75
CA ARG A 140 5.27 -7.05 -8.47
C ARG A 140 4.55 -7.96 -7.48
N TYR A 141 3.84 -8.98 -7.94
CA TYR A 141 3.09 -9.90 -7.09
C TYR A 141 3.97 -10.96 -6.40
N GLU A 142 5.24 -11.10 -6.80
CA GLU A 142 6.14 -12.14 -6.28
C GLU A 142 6.65 -11.88 -4.84
N ASP A 143 6.71 -10.61 -4.42
CA ASP A 143 7.45 -10.23 -3.22
C ASP A 143 6.58 -10.11 -1.95
N GLY A 144 5.27 -9.84 -2.07
CA GLY A 144 4.41 -9.49 -0.92
C GLY A 144 3.47 -10.62 -0.46
N PRO A 145 2.39 -10.90 -1.22
CA PRO A 145 1.38 -11.91 -0.87
C PRO A 145 1.98 -13.30 -0.58
N PRO A 146 2.90 -13.84 -1.40
CA PRO A 146 3.44 -15.19 -1.18
C PRO A 146 4.18 -15.36 0.15
N ARG A 147 4.98 -14.36 0.55
CA ARG A 147 5.67 -14.36 1.86
C ARG A 147 4.70 -14.34 3.02
N THR A 148 3.62 -13.58 2.87
CA THR A 148 2.60 -13.48 3.91
C THR A 148 1.83 -14.79 4.05
N ALA A 149 1.46 -15.43 2.94
CA ALA A 149 0.82 -16.74 2.94
C ALA A 149 1.72 -17.83 3.52
N ALA A 150 2.99 -17.88 3.11
CA ALA A 150 3.99 -18.80 3.68
C ALA A 150 4.15 -18.63 5.21
N ARG A 151 4.20 -17.39 5.69
CA ARG A 151 4.27 -17.12 7.13
C ARG A 151 2.97 -17.51 7.84
N ASN A 152 1.81 -17.24 7.24
CA ASN A 152 0.52 -17.60 7.82
C ASN A 152 0.32 -19.11 7.87
N SER A 153 0.77 -19.88 6.87
CA SER A 153 0.67 -21.35 6.92
C SER A 153 1.50 -21.93 8.06
N MET A 154 2.64 -21.32 8.40
CA MET A 154 3.46 -21.65 9.57
C MET A 154 2.86 -21.20 10.92
N ILE A 155 1.83 -20.35 10.92
CA ILE A 155 1.15 -19.89 12.15
C ILE A 155 -0.19 -20.62 12.32
N ALA A 156 -0.84 -21.00 11.22
CA ALA A 156 -2.15 -21.60 11.19
C ALA A 156 -2.19 -23.00 11.84
N GLU A 157 -3.40 -23.44 12.19
CA GLU A 157 -3.66 -24.76 12.76
C GLU A 157 -3.57 -25.91 11.75
N VAL A 158 -3.21 -25.65 10.48
CA VAL A 158 -3.29 -26.64 9.39
C VAL A 158 -1.98 -26.74 8.59
N ASP A 159 -1.70 -27.96 8.10
CA ASP A 159 -0.62 -28.44 7.22
C ASP A 159 0.84 -28.20 7.66
N CYS A 160 1.25 -26.96 7.87
CA CYS A 160 2.62 -26.62 8.30
C CYS A 160 2.75 -26.47 9.82
N GLY A 161 1.60 -26.31 10.49
CA GLY A 161 1.47 -26.34 11.93
C GLY A 161 1.79 -25.02 12.62
N THR A 162 1.35 -24.94 13.87
CA THR A 162 1.51 -23.81 14.78
C THR A 162 2.95 -23.76 15.31
N VAL A 163 3.92 -23.34 14.48
CA VAL A 163 5.36 -23.33 14.85
C VAL A 163 5.63 -22.49 16.10
N THR A 164 4.72 -21.58 16.46
CA THR A 164 4.77 -20.78 17.67
C THR A 164 3.91 -21.32 18.81
N ALA A 165 3.02 -22.30 18.65
CA ALA A 165 2.12 -22.74 19.73
C ALA A 165 2.86 -23.25 20.96
N SER A 166 3.98 -23.94 20.77
CA SER A 166 4.78 -24.50 21.86
C SER A 166 6.23 -24.66 21.44
N ARG A 167 7.14 -24.68 22.42
CA ARG A 167 8.56 -24.95 22.17
C ARG A 167 8.82 -26.26 21.40
N PRO A 168 8.20 -27.41 21.75
CA PRO A 168 8.39 -28.65 20.98
C PRO A 168 8.02 -28.54 19.49
N HIS A 169 6.96 -27.79 19.16
CA HIS A 169 6.58 -27.55 17.76
C HIS A 169 7.62 -26.68 17.04
N ALA A 170 8.13 -25.64 17.70
CA ALA A 170 9.20 -24.80 17.18
C ALA A 170 10.49 -25.60 16.93
N ASP A 171 10.89 -26.42 17.91
CA ASP A 171 12.07 -27.30 17.81
C ASP A 171 11.91 -28.29 16.65
N THR A 172 10.76 -28.97 16.57
CA THR A 172 10.45 -29.93 15.49
C THR A 172 10.52 -29.27 14.12
N PHE A 173 10.01 -28.04 13.99
CA PHE A 173 10.09 -27.28 12.75
C PHE A 173 11.53 -26.96 12.36
N VAL A 174 12.34 -26.48 13.29
CA VAL A 174 13.75 -26.13 13.04
C VAL A 174 14.57 -27.37 12.67
N GLU A 175 14.28 -28.51 13.30
CA GLU A 175 14.94 -29.79 13.02
C GLU A 175 14.50 -30.40 11.67
N ASN A 176 13.23 -30.26 11.30
CA ASN A 176 12.63 -30.94 10.15
C ASN A 176 12.01 -29.98 9.11
N LEU A 177 12.64 -28.83 8.88
CA LEU A 177 12.12 -27.77 8.00
C LEU A 177 11.75 -28.28 6.60
N GLU A 178 12.56 -29.17 6.02
CA GLU A 178 12.33 -29.73 4.68
C GLU A 178 11.02 -30.53 4.60
N SER A 179 10.57 -31.14 5.70
CA SER A 179 9.30 -31.87 5.74
C SER A 179 8.06 -30.97 5.60
N TYR A 180 8.19 -29.68 5.91
CA TYR A 180 7.10 -28.69 5.80
C TYR A 180 7.20 -27.85 4.53
N ARG A 181 8.32 -27.94 3.82
CA ARG A 181 8.68 -27.03 2.72
C ARG A 181 7.65 -27.04 1.60
N ASP A 182 7.18 -28.21 1.19
CA ASP A 182 6.25 -28.35 0.07
C ASP A 182 4.90 -27.68 0.39
N ALA A 183 4.39 -27.84 1.61
CA ALA A 183 3.15 -27.20 2.04
C ALA A 183 3.30 -25.66 2.15
N ILE A 184 4.44 -25.17 2.64
CA ILE A 184 4.73 -23.73 2.72
C ILE A 184 4.85 -23.12 1.32
N VAL A 185 5.54 -23.80 0.40
CA VAL A 185 5.65 -23.35 -0.99
C VAL A 185 4.29 -23.39 -1.67
N ALA A 186 3.50 -24.44 -1.47
CA ALA A 186 2.14 -24.51 -2.01
C ALA A 186 1.28 -23.34 -1.53
N ALA A 187 1.30 -22.99 -0.24
CA ALA A 187 0.60 -21.82 0.27
C ALA A 187 1.08 -20.51 -0.37
N ALA A 188 2.40 -20.34 -0.55
CA ALA A 188 2.96 -19.19 -1.23
C ALA A 188 2.52 -19.10 -2.72
N MET A 189 2.48 -20.25 -3.41
CA MET A 189 2.06 -20.34 -4.81
C MET A 189 0.56 -20.10 -4.98
N ARG A 190 -0.30 -20.62 -4.10
CA ARG A 190 -1.74 -20.33 -4.10
C ARG A 190 -2.04 -18.85 -3.91
N ALA A 191 -1.28 -18.16 -3.06
CA ALA A 191 -1.41 -16.71 -2.90
C ALA A 191 -0.87 -15.93 -4.11
N TYR A 192 0.15 -16.44 -4.80
CA TYR A 192 0.65 -15.86 -6.04
C TYR A 192 -0.36 -16.04 -7.18
N SER A 193 -0.87 -17.25 -7.39
CA SER A 193 -1.89 -17.55 -8.39
C SER A 193 -3.17 -16.76 -8.14
N GLY A 194 -3.58 -16.58 -6.88
CA GLY A 194 -4.72 -15.70 -6.53
C GLY A 194 -4.57 -14.27 -7.05
N LYS A 195 -3.34 -13.71 -6.98
CA LYS A 195 -3.06 -12.38 -7.56
C LYS A 195 -2.99 -12.37 -9.08
N LEU A 196 -2.58 -13.47 -9.70
CA LEU A 196 -2.65 -13.61 -11.15
C LEU A 196 -4.09 -13.70 -11.64
N THR A 197 -4.95 -14.44 -10.93
CA THR A 197 -6.39 -14.51 -11.21
C THR A 197 -7.04 -13.14 -11.08
N GLU A 198 -6.81 -12.43 -9.97
CA GLU A 198 -7.31 -11.06 -9.77
C GLU A 198 -6.84 -10.11 -10.89
N TYR A 199 -5.56 -10.24 -11.29
CA TYR A 199 -5.03 -9.45 -12.38
C TYR A 199 -5.75 -9.76 -13.70
N LEU A 200 -5.91 -11.05 -14.04
CA LEU A 200 -6.62 -11.50 -15.22
C LEU A 200 -8.06 -10.97 -15.23
N GLU A 201 -8.84 -11.20 -14.17
CA GLU A 201 -10.24 -10.74 -14.06
C GLU A 201 -10.38 -9.22 -14.25
N ARG A 202 -9.42 -8.43 -13.77
CA ARG A 202 -9.46 -6.96 -13.89
C ARG A 202 -9.09 -6.45 -15.29
N THR A 203 -8.34 -7.23 -16.05
CA THR A 203 -7.74 -6.78 -17.31
C THR A 203 -8.05 -7.67 -18.50
N ASP A 204 -9.00 -8.60 -18.34
CA ASP A 204 -9.35 -9.63 -19.33
C ASP A 204 -9.79 -9.01 -20.67
N ASP A 205 -10.54 -7.91 -20.60
CA ASP A 205 -11.04 -7.17 -21.78
C ASP A 205 -9.94 -6.44 -22.56
N HIS A 206 -8.73 -6.31 -21.99
CA HIS A 206 -7.63 -5.52 -22.52
C HIS A 206 -6.48 -6.37 -23.09
N PHE A 207 -6.59 -7.70 -23.04
CA PHE A 207 -5.57 -8.60 -23.55
C PHE A 207 -5.82 -9.05 -24.98
N ASP A 208 -4.73 -9.20 -25.75
CA ASP A 208 -4.79 -10.06 -26.91
C ASP A 208 -5.00 -11.52 -26.48
N GLU A 209 -5.64 -12.30 -27.35
CA GLU A 209 -6.01 -13.69 -27.06
C GLU A 209 -4.78 -14.55 -26.70
N SER A 210 -3.61 -14.23 -27.26
CA SER A 210 -2.35 -14.95 -26.97
C SER A 210 -1.86 -14.73 -25.54
N THR A 211 -1.93 -13.50 -25.05
CA THR A 211 -1.54 -13.13 -23.69
C THR A 211 -2.50 -13.74 -22.68
N ARG A 212 -3.80 -13.67 -22.97
CA ARG A 212 -4.85 -14.28 -22.16
C ARG A 212 -4.65 -15.79 -22.04
N ALA A 213 -4.47 -16.49 -23.16
CA ALA A 213 -4.20 -17.92 -23.19
C ALA A 213 -2.93 -18.30 -22.40
N THR A 214 -1.89 -17.47 -22.46
CA THR A 214 -0.63 -17.69 -21.71
C THR A 214 -0.85 -17.59 -20.20
N LEU A 215 -1.63 -16.60 -19.74
CA LEU A 215 -1.96 -16.42 -18.32
C LEU A 215 -2.86 -17.56 -17.81
N ILE A 216 -3.89 -17.93 -18.57
CA ILE A 216 -4.79 -19.04 -18.23
C ILE A 216 -4.01 -20.34 -18.13
N ALA A 217 -3.17 -20.68 -19.12
CA ALA A 217 -2.37 -21.89 -19.08
C ALA A 217 -1.41 -21.94 -17.88
N ALA A 218 -0.85 -20.79 -17.49
CA ALA A 218 0.00 -20.71 -16.30
C ALA A 218 -0.79 -20.85 -15.00
N LEU A 219 -2.00 -20.29 -14.92
CA LEU A 219 -2.91 -20.45 -13.78
C LEU A 219 -3.35 -21.92 -13.63
N ASP A 220 -3.68 -22.60 -14.74
CA ASP A 220 -4.04 -24.00 -14.75
C ASP A 220 -2.88 -24.88 -14.24
N ASP A 221 -1.67 -24.67 -14.75
CA ASP A 221 -0.47 -25.40 -14.32
C ASP A 221 -0.12 -25.14 -12.84
N LEU A 222 -0.26 -23.90 -12.36
CA LEU A 222 -0.08 -23.58 -10.94
C LEU A 222 -1.15 -24.26 -10.07
N THR A 223 -2.39 -24.30 -10.54
CA THR A 223 -3.51 -24.93 -9.83
C THR A 223 -3.34 -26.45 -9.74
N GLU A 224 -2.90 -27.08 -10.83
CA GLU A 224 -2.60 -28.52 -10.87
C GLU A 224 -1.48 -28.89 -9.89
N ARG A 225 -0.41 -28.08 -9.82
CA ARG A 225 0.78 -28.40 -9.00
C ARG A 225 0.66 -28.01 -7.54
N TYR A 226 -0.03 -26.93 -7.22
CA TYR A 226 -0.02 -26.33 -5.87
C TYR A 226 -1.41 -26.19 -5.24
N GLY A 227 -2.47 -26.51 -5.98
CA GLY A 227 -3.86 -26.39 -5.55
C GLY A 227 -4.51 -25.07 -5.95
N GLU A 228 -5.81 -24.96 -5.64
CA GLU A 228 -6.65 -23.82 -6.01
C GLU A 228 -6.06 -22.47 -5.55
N PRO A 229 -6.14 -21.42 -6.38
CA PRO A 229 -5.74 -20.08 -5.98
C PRO A 229 -6.40 -19.66 -4.67
N ASP A 230 -5.63 -19.08 -3.75
CA ASP A 230 -6.23 -18.47 -2.58
C ASP A 230 -7.14 -17.35 -3.08
N ALA A 231 -8.41 -17.38 -2.65
CA ALA A 231 -9.37 -16.36 -3.04
C ALA A 231 -8.74 -14.99 -2.81
N ALA A 232 -8.67 -14.18 -3.87
CA ALA A 232 -8.31 -12.78 -3.71
C ALA A 232 -9.23 -12.22 -2.61
N ASP A 233 -8.68 -11.42 -1.69
CA ASP A 233 -9.49 -10.63 -0.76
C ASP A 233 -10.54 -9.93 -1.64
N ARG A 234 -11.77 -10.47 -1.65
CA ARG A 234 -12.81 -9.93 -2.52
C ARG A 234 -12.93 -8.45 -2.20
N LEU A 235 -13.13 -7.63 -3.23
CA LEU A 235 -13.30 -6.21 -3.00
C LEU A 235 -14.42 -6.01 -1.96
N PRO A 236 -14.20 -5.17 -0.95
CA PRO A 236 -15.22 -4.88 0.05
C PRO A 236 -16.45 -4.35 -0.67
N THR A 237 -17.62 -4.88 -0.32
CA THR A 237 -18.87 -4.30 -0.79
C THR A 237 -19.05 -2.92 -0.16
N PRO A 238 -19.85 -2.02 -0.78
CA PRO A 238 -20.17 -0.72 -0.18
C PRO A 238 -20.82 -0.85 1.20
N VAL A 239 -21.60 -1.92 1.43
CA VAL A 239 -22.26 -2.20 2.71
C VAL A 239 -21.22 -2.52 3.79
N GLU A 240 -20.23 -3.33 3.49
CA GLU A 240 -19.16 -3.69 4.44
C GLU A 240 -18.26 -2.51 4.76
N SER A 241 -17.94 -1.71 3.74
CA SER A 241 -17.17 -0.49 3.92
C SER A 241 -17.89 0.47 4.88
N ARG A 242 -19.21 0.71 4.66
CA ARG A 242 -20.02 1.54 5.56
C ARG A 242 -20.14 0.93 6.95
N PHE A 243 -20.36 -0.37 7.07
CA PHE A 243 -20.48 -1.03 8.36
C PHE A 243 -19.24 -0.82 9.23
N VAL A 244 -18.04 -1.02 8.66
CA VAL A 244 -16.80 -0.82 9.41
C VAL A 244 -16.53 0.65 9.71
N ASP A 245 -16.82 1.53 8.76
CA ASP A 245 -16.72 2.98 8.94
C ASP A 245 -17.58 3.48 10.11
N GLU A 246 -18.85 3.08 10.13
CA GLU A 246 -19.83 3.42 11.18
C GLU A 246 -19.44 2.80 12.53
N THR A 247 -18.99 1.54 12.53
CA THR A 247 -18.58 0.82 13.74
C THR A 247 -17.38 1.48 14.40
N LEU A 248 -16.33 1.78 13.61
CA LEU A 248 -15.14 2.47 14.09
C LEU A 248 -15.47 3.90 14.54
N SER A 249 -16.29 4.62 13.79
CA SER A 249 -16.73 5.97 14.14
C SER A 249 -17.50 5.99 15.45
N LYS A 250 -18.46 5.08 15.63
CA LYS A 250 -19.24 4.94 16.87
C LYS A 250 -18.35 4.64 18.08
N PHE A 251 -17.40 3.71 17.93
CA PHE A 251 -16.42 3.40 18.97
C PHE A 251 -15.60 4.63 19.37
N LEU A 252 -15.11 5.39 18.39
CA LEU A 252 -14.30 6.58 18.65
C LEU A 252 -15.11 7.73 19.24
N THR A 253 -16.36 7.94 18.81
CA THR A 253 -17.26 8.93 19.40
C THR A 253 -17.57 8.60 20.87
N ALA A 254 -17.83 7.33 21.18
CA ALA A 254 -18.06 6.89 22.56
C ALA A 254 -16.84 7.13 23.47
N ARG A 255 -15.61 6.99 22.93
CA ARG A 255 -14.36 7.28 23.67
C ARG A 255 -13.95 8.75 23.70
N ALA A 256 -14.32 9.53 22.69
CA ALA A 256 -13.96 10.94 22.60
C ALA A 256 -14.67 11.79 23.67
N ALA A 257 -15.78 11.32 24.24
CA ALA A 257 -16.44 11.94 25.38
C ALA A 257 -15.52 12.10 26.62
N ASP A 258 -14.42 11.33 26.69
CA ASP A 258 -13.49 11.30 27.83
C ASP A 258 -12.12 11.97 27.55
N GLN A 259 -11.90 12.63 26.39
CA GLN A 259 -10.59 13.21 26.04
C GLN A 259 -10.64 14.72 25.72
N PRO A 260 -9.67 15.54 26.19
CA PRO A 260 -9.57 16.95 25.85
C PRO A 260 -9.17 17.19 24.38
N ALA A 261 -9.58 18.35 23.85
CA ALA A 261 -9.57 18.72 22.43
C ALA A 261 -8.20 18.62 21.71
N SER A 262 -8.29 18.38 20.40
CA SER A 262 -7.38 17.58 19.56
C SER A 262 -6.27 18.31 18.78
N ASP A 263 -5.91 19.55 19.09
CA ASP A 263 -4.98 20.35 18.26
C ASP A 263 -3.63 20.61 18.95
N THR A 264 -3.10 19.62 19.67
CA THR A 264 -1.77 19.78 20.27
C THR A 264 -0.70 19.45 19.23
N PRO A 265 0.31 20.32 19.02
CA PRO A 265 1.48 19.99 18.20
C PRO A 265 2.18 18.73 18.74
N LEU A 266 2.58 17.81 17.86
CA LEU A 266 3.30 16.59 18.27
C LEU A 266 4.71 16.89 18.81
N LEU A 267 5.26 18.05 18.44
CA LEU A 267 6.52 18.60 18.90
C LEU A 267 6.29 20.08 19.24
N GLN A 268 6.76 20.50 20.41
CA GLN A 268 6.60 21.87 20.89
C GLN A 268 7.27 22.84 19.89
N GLY A 269 6.46 23.72 19.28
CA GLY A 269 6.92 24.70 18.29
C GLY A 269 6.83 24.26 16.81
N SER A 270 6.37 23.04 16.50
CA SER A 270 6.12 22.60 15.11
C SER A 270 4.68 22.84 14.67
N THR A 271 4.47 23.34 13.45
CA THR A 271 3.15 23.52 12.81
C THR A 271 2.81 22.42 11.79
N LEU A 272 3.71 21.46 11.60
CA LEU A 272 3.64 20.51 10.48
C LEU A 272 2.69 19.35 10.75
N TYR A 273 2.64 18.84 11.98
CA TYR A 273 1.81 17.69 12.33
C TYR A 273 1.22 17.81 13.74
N THR A 274 -0.07 17.50 13.85
CA THR A 274 -0.89 17.59 15.07
C THR A 274 -1.30 16.21 15.59
N THR A 275 -1.76 16.15 16.83
CA THR A 275 -2.40 14.93 17.37
C THR A 275 -3.61 14.48 16.54
N ALA A 276 -4.31 15.40 15.87
CA ALA A 276 -5.38 15.10 14.92
C ALA A 276 -4.88 14.39 13.64
N ASP A 277 -3.70 14.74 13.11
CA ASP A 277 -3.10 14.04 11.95
C ASP A 277 -2.78 12.58 12.27
N VAL A 278 -2.24 12.34 13.47
CA VAL A 278 -1.98 10.98 13.98
C VAL A 278 -3.28 10.19 14.08
N ALA A 279 -4.33 10.79 14.64
CA ALA A 279 -5.63 10.13 14.78
C ALA A 279 -6.26 9.80 13.42
N GLY A 280 -6.15 10.70 12.43
CA GLY A 280 -6.66 10.47 11.07
C GLY A 280 -5.91 9.35 10.32
N GLU A 281 -4.58 9.31 10.40
CA GLU A 281 -3.79 8.20 9.83
C GLU A 281 -4.08 6.87 10.55
N ALA A 282 -4.20 6.91 11.89
CA ALA A 282 -4.56 5.75 12.69
C ALA A 282 -5.94 5.20 12.31
N TRP A 283 -6.91 6.09 12.12
CA TRP A 283 -8.25 5.75 11.66
C TRP A 283 -8.21 5.08 10.29
N ARG A 284 -7.51 5.64 9.30
CA ARG A 284 -7.41 5.04 7.95
C ARG A 284 -6.85 3.62 8.01
N ARG A 285 -5.75 3.44 8.74
CA ARG A 285 -5.11 2.12 8.89
C ARG A 285 -5.99 1.15 9.67
N ALA A 286 -6.69 1.63 10.70
CA ALA A 286 -7.61 0.81 11.49
C ALA A 286 -8.81 0.38 10.63
N ASN A 287 -9.42 1.31 9.89
CA ASN A 287 -10.55 1.05 9.00
C ASN A 287 -10.21 -0.03 7.97
N ARG A 288 -9.07 0.10 7.28
CA ARG A 288 -8.59 -0.93 6.33
C ARG A 288 -8.39 -2.30 6.99
N ASN A 289 -7.80 -2.35 8.18
CA ASN A 289 -7.58 -3.62 8.89
C ASN A 289 -8.88 -4.26 9.38
N LEU A 290 -9.80 -3.46 9.91
CA LEU A 290 -11.11 -3.92 10.39
C LEU A 290 -11.99 -4.37 9.23
N LEU A 291 -11.92 -3.70 8.07
CA LEU A 291 -12.62 -4.10 6.85
C LEU A 291 -12.18 -5.49 6.39
N ARG A 292 -10.88 -5.74 6.38
CA ARG A 292 -10.34 -7.08 6.08
C ARG A 292 -10.80 -8.13 7.10
N LEU A 293 -10.80 -7.81 8.38
CA LEU A 293 -11.27 -8.72 9.43
C LEU A 293 -12.77 -9.02 9.28
N HIS A 294 -13.58 -8.01 8.95
CA HIS A 294 -15.01 -8.15 8.72
C HIS A 294 -15.33 -9.00 7.49
N ILE A 295 -14.62 -8.80 6.37
CA ILE A 295 -14.72 -9.65 5.17
C ILE A 295 -14.46 -11.12 5.51
N ASN A 296 -13.51 -11.37 6.41
CA ASN A 296 -13.14 -12.70 6.90
C ASN A 296 -14.06 -13.22 8.02
N ALA A 297 -15.25 -12.63 8.19
CA ALA A 297 -16.26 -12.98 9.18
C ALA A 297 -15.75 -12.95 10.65
N VAL A 298 -14.68 -12.20 10.93
CA VAL A 298 -14.21 -11.99 12.31
C VAL A 298 -15.15 -11.01 13.00
N PRO A 299 -15.73 -11.37 14.17
CA PRO A 299 -16.57 -10.45 14.93
C PRO A 299 -15.80 -9.21 15.37
N LEU A 300 -16.33 -8.02 15.09
CA LEU A 300 -15.74 -6.75 15.51
C LEU A 300 -16.32 -6.32 16.87
N ASP A 301 -15.73 -6.80 17.96
CA ASP A 301 -16.04 -6.31 19.30
C ASP A 301 -15.23 -5.06 19.70
N ASP A 302 -15.66 -4.37 20.75
CA ASP A 302 -15.01 -3.13 21.22
C ASP A 302 -13.55 -3.36 21.64
N GLU A 303 -13.19 -4.56 22.11
CA GLU A 303 -11.82 -4.87 22.53
C GLU A 303 -10.88 -5.00 21.33
N LEU A 304 -11.32 -5.72 20.29
CA LEU A 304 -10.60 -5.87 19.04
C LEU A 304 -10.43 -4.51 18.34
N ILE A 305 -11.51 -3.72 18.27
CA ILE A 305 -11.47 -2.36 17.70
C ILE A 305 -10.48 -1.49 18.48
N ALA A 306 -10.53 -1.51 19.81
CA ALA A 306 -9.58 -0.79 20.67
C ALA A 306 -8.13 -1.21 20.41
N ARG A 307 -7.88 -2.51 20.24
CA ARG A 307 -6.55 -3.08 20.00
C ARG A 307 -6.02 -2.69 18.62
N VAL A 308 -6.84 -2.83 17.58
CA VAL A 308 -6.49 -2.48 16.19
C VAL A 308 -6.25 -0.99 16.05
N TYR A 309 -7.17 -0.16 16.55
CA TYR A 309 -7.00 1.29 16.50
C TYR A 309 -5.80 1.75 17.34
N GLY A 310 -5.65 1.26 18.57
CA GLY A 310 -4.53 1.62 19.44
C GLY A 310 -3.16 1.22 18.88
N SER A 311 -3.07 0.06 18.21
CA SER A 311 -1.84 -0.35 17.50
C SER A 311 -1.50 0.58 16.35
N ASN A 312 -2.49 0.94 15.53
CA ASN A 312 -2.31 1.84 14.40
C ASN A 312 -2.04 3.28 14.83
N LEU A 313 -2.63 3.73 15.94
CA LEU A 313 -2.34 5.02 16.57
C LEU A 313 -0.87 5.11 16.96
N LYS A 314 -0.36 4.12 17.69
CA LYS A 314 1.06 4.06 18.07
C LYS A 314 1.99 4.10 16.85
N ARG A 315 1.67 3.33 15.79
CA ARG A 315 2.46 3.34 14.54
C ARG A 315 2.41 4.68 13.83
N ALA A 316 1.23 5.28 13.70
CA ALA A 316 1.06 6.59 13.08
C ALA A 316 1.86 7.66 13.83
N THR A 317 1.81 7.64 15.17
CA THR A 317 2.64 8.53 16.01
C THR A 317 4.13 8.35 15.72
N GLN A 318 4.62 7.10 15.72
CA GLN A 318 6.02 6.80 15.46
C GLN A 318 6.47 7.18 14.05
N ASP A 319 5.62 7.00 13.03
CA ASP A 319 5.93 7.38 11.66
C ASP A 319 6.05 8.89 11.51
N LEU A 320 5.13 9.64 12.12
CA LEU A 320 5.12 11.10 12.10
C LEU A 320 6.29 11.68 12.90
N GLN A 321 6.62 11.10 14.06
CA GLN A 321 7.83 11.46 14.81
C GLN A 321 9.10 11.19 13.99
N ARG A 322 9.17 10.07 13.25
CA ARG A 322 10.30 9.77 12.37
C ARG A 322 10.41 10.76 11.20
N LYS A 323 9.28 11.19 10.61
CA LYS A 323 9.27 12.22 9.56
C LYS A 323 9.79 13.55 10.10
N LEU A 324 9.30 13.99 11.26
CA LEU A 324 9.74 15.23 11.91
C LEU A 324 11.24 15.21 12.25
N LEU A 325 11.76 14.11 12.80
CA LEU A 325 13.19 13.97 13.10
C LEU A 325 14.07 14.01 11.84
N ARG A 326 13.60 13.44 10.71
CA ARG A 326 14.30 13.55 9.42
C ARG A 326 14.32 14.98 8.91
N GLU A 327 13.18 15.67 8.95
CA GLU A 327 13.07 17.07 8.52
C GLU A 327 13.94 18.00 9.37
N GLU A 328 13.98 17.80 10.70
CA GLU A 328 14.86 18.52 11.61
C GLU A 328 16.34 18.25 11.31
N HIS A 329 16.70 16.99 11.04
CA HIS A 329 18.06 16.64 10.62
C HIS A 329 18.44 17.29 9.28
N HIS A 330 17.52 17.36 8.32
CA HIS A 330 17.74 18.05 7.04
C HIS A 330 17.93 19.56 7.24
N ARG A 331 17.16 20.22 8.12
CA ARG A 331 17.37 21.64 8.47
C ARG A 331 18.73 21.86 9.17
N SER A 332 19.08 21.01 10.13
CA SER A 332 20.36 21.10 10.87
C SER A 332 21.59 20.88 9.98
N VAL A 333 21.47 20.08 8.91
CA VAL A 333 22.56 19.87 7.94
C VAL A 333 22.65 21.05 6.97
N SER A 334 21.53 21.70 6.64
CA SER A 334 21.49 22.91 5.81
C SER A 334 22.01 24.17 6.52
N ASP A 335 21.93 24.22 7.86
CA ASP A 335 22.34 25.38 8.67
C ASP A 335 23.80 25.32 9.19
N ARG A 336 24.61 24.36 8.75
CA ARG A 336 26.05 24.36 9.10
C ARG A 336 26.76 25.47 8.31
N PRO A 337 27.44 26.42 8.98
CA PRO A 337 28.28 27.40 8.29
C PRO A 337 29.37 26.63 7.54
N ALA A 338 29.47 26.90 6.24
CA ALA A 338 30.48 26.35 5.36
C ALA A 338 31.86 26.86 5.77
N ASP A 339 32.56 26.11 6.62
CA ASP A 339 33.99 26.24 6.82
C ASP A 339 34.62 24.85 6.94
N ILE A 340 35.28 24.45 5.85
CA ILE A 340 36.66 23.94 5.78
C ILE A 340 36.84 23.23 4.43
N ASP A 341 37.71 23.81 3.63
CA ASP A 341 38.19 23.39 2.33
C ASP A 341 38.34 21.87 2.13
N THR A 342 37.56 21.28 1.23
CA THR A 342 38.09 20.27 0.29
C THR A 342 37.19 20.13 -0.95
N VAL A 343 37.58 20.84 -2.02
CA VAL A 343 37.72 20.32 -3.40
C VAL A 343 36.45 19.82 -4.13
N LEU A 344 36.09 20.65 -5.13
CA LEU A 344 35.49 20.37 -6.45
C LEU A 344 33.95 20.29 -6.60
N THR A 345 33.41 21.46 -7.01
CA THR A 345 32.46 21.66 -8.13
C THR A 345 31.30 20.68 -8.30
N GLN A 346 30.11 21.09 -7.88
CA GLN A 346 28.94 21.21 -8.77
C GLN A 346 27.86 22.08 -8.09
N PRO A 347 27.29 23.10 -8.76
CA PRO A 347 26.20 23.89 -8.20
C PRO A 347 24.91 23.04 -8.23
N GLN A 348 24.54 22.44 -7.09
CA GLN A 348 23.22 21.85 -6.91
C GLN A 348 22.20 22.97 -6.62
N LEU A 349 21.73 23.61 -7.68
CA LEU A 349 20.35 24.04 -7.72
C LEU A 349 19.50 22.78 -7.51
N TYR A 350 18.52 22.85 -6.61
CA TYR A 350 17.47 21.84 -6.45
C TYR A 350 16.70 21.71 -7.77
N LEU A 351 17.23 20.90 -8.70
CA LEU A 351 16.42 20.26 -9.72
C LEU A 351 15.68 19.12 -9.04
N VAL A 352 14.34 19.20 -9.02
CA VAL A 352 13.51 18.00 -9.02
C VAL A 352 14.07 17.10 -10.14
N PRO A 353 14.50 15.87 -9.87
CA PRO A 353 15.08 15.02 -10.90
C PRO A 353 14.09 14.93 -12.09
N ASP A 354 14.53 15.21 -13.32
CA ASP A 354 13.72 15.12 -14.55
C ASP A 354 12.94 13.80 -14.70
N HIS A 355 13.36 12.76 -13.98
CA HIS A 355 12.70 11.47 -13.89
C HIS A 355 11.31 11.51 -13.20
N ASP A 356 11.07 12.44 -12.26
CA ASP A 356 9.77 12.54 -11.54
C ASP A 356 8.69 13.21 -12.39
N LEU A 357 9.06 14.21 -13.20
CA LEU A 357 8.14 14.87 -14.14
C LEU A 357 7.70 13.90 -15.24
N GLY A 358 8.63 13.11 -15.80
CA GLY A 358 8.32 12.09 -16.80
C GLY A 358 7.38 11.00 -16.27
N HIS A 359 7.57 10.58 -15.01
CA HIS A 359 6.71 9.59 -14.36
C HIS A 359 5.30 10.16 -14.10
N ARG A 360 5.20 11.38 -13.57
CA ARG A 360 3.93 12.07 -13.31
C ARG A 360 3.11 12.25 -14.59
N SER A 361 3.75 12.69 -15.68
CA SER A 361 3.10 12.86 -16.99
C SER A 361 2.69 11.53 -17.62
N ALA A 362 3.43 10.43 -17.38
CA ALA A 362 3.02 9.10 -17.83
C ALA A 362 1.79 8.57 -17.07
N MET A 363 1.74 8.78 -15.75
CA MET A 363 0.61 8.37 -14.92
C MET A 363 -0.67 9.18 -15.23
N LEU A 364 -0.56 10.50 -15.39
CA LEU A 364 -1.72 11.31 -15.78
C LEU A 364 -2.25 10.91 -17.17
N ARG A 365 -1.38 10.61 -18.15
CA ARG A 365 -1.82 10.07 -19.44
C ARG A 365 -2.57 8.76 -19.31
N ALA A 366 -2.07 7.84 -18.47
CA ALA A 366 -2.74 6.58 -18.20
C ALA A 366 -4.12 6.82 -17.59
N LEU A 367 -4.24 7.76 -16.65
CA LEU A 367 -5.52 8.13 -16.01
C LEU A 367 -6.52 8.70 -17.03
N PHE A 368 -6.11 9.67 -17.86
CA PHE A 368 -6.98 10.26 -18.88
C PHE A 368 -7.39 9.24 -19.94
N ARG A 369 -6.49 8.29 -20.28
CA ARG A 369 -6.80 7.20 -21.21
C ARG A 369 -7.80 6.20 -20.63
N GLN A 370 -7.64 5.81 -19.37
CA GLN A 370 -8.60 4.94 -18.67
C GLN A 370 -9.98 5.62 -18.57
N ALA A 371 -10.01 6.90 -18.21
CA ALA A 371 -11.25 7.67 -18.17
C ALA A 371 -11.90 7.75 -19.56
N TRP A 372 -11.11 7.91 -20.62
CA TRP A 372 -11.59 7.92 -22.00
C TRP A 372 -12.22 6.57 -22.39
N GLU A 373 -11.60 5.46 -22.00
CA GLU A 373 -12.12 4.11 -22.23
C GLU A 373 -13.45 3.89 -21.50
N HIS A 374 -13.57 4.31 -20.23
CA HIS A 374 -14.83 4.21 -19.49
C HIS A 374 -15.98 4.97 -20.14
N VAL A 375 -15.73 6.15 -20.70
CA VAL A 375 -16.75 6.94 -21.43
C VAL A 375 -17.02 6.36 -22.83
N SER A 376 -16.02 5.74 -23.45
CA SER A 376 -16.18 5.11 -24.76
C SER A 376 -17.03 3.86 -24.67
N ASN A 377 -16.98 3.14 -23.55
CA ASN A 377 -17.72 1.91 -23.32
C ASN A 377 -19.04 2.12 -22.56
N SER A 378 -19.43 3.37 -22.24
CA SER A 378 -20.70 3.63 -21.55
C SER A 378 -21.88 3.78 -22.51
N ASP A 379 -23.04 3.28 -22.08
CA ASP A 379 -24.32 3.33 -22.83
C ASP A 379 -24.99 4.71 -22.80
N VAL A 380 -24.20 5.77 -22.65
CA VAL A 380 -24.69 7.16 -22.67
C VAL A 380 -24.93 7.55 -24.13
N GLU A 381 -26.13 7.28 -24.64
CA GLU A 381 -26.55 7.52 -26.03
C GLU A 381 -27.74 8.49 -26.11
N SER A 382 -27.80 9.31 -27.17
CA SER A 382 -28.91 10.25 -27.37
C SER A 382 -30.16 9.53 -27.87
N THR A 383 -31.34 9.82 -27.31
CA THR A 383 -32.64 9.31 -27.80
C THR A 383 -33.29 10.21 -28.86
N ASN A 384 -32.53 11.09 -29.49
CA ASN A 384 -33.07 12.15 -30.35
C ASN A 384 -33.71 11.58 -31.64
N PRO A 385 -35.00 11.86 -31.93
CA PRO A 385 -35.74 11.22 -33.02
C PRO A 385 -35.34 11.62 -34.45
N TRP A 386 -34.30 12.44 -34.66
CA TRP A 386 -33.95 12.99 -35.98
C TRP A 386 -32.79 12.28 -36.71
N GLU A 387 -32.18 11.24 -36.14
CA GLU A 387 -31.07 10.51 -36.79
C GLU A 387 -31.43 9.15 -37.41
N TRP A 388 -32.71 8.75 -37.41
CA TRP A 388 -33.18 7.53 -38.09
C TRP A 388 -32.99 7.54 -39.62
N THR A 389 -32.54 8.64 -40.22
CA THR A 389 -32.26 8.74 -41.66
C THR A 389 -30.88 8.22 -42.07
N ALA A 390 -29.99 7.85 -41.13
CA ALA A 390 -28.62 7.41 -41.48
C ALA A 390 -28.08 6.17 -40.72
N GLY A 391 -28.93 5.35 -40.09
CA GLY A 391 -28.56 3.99 -39.67
C GLY A 391 -27.33 3.83 -38.77
N GLY A 392 -26.93 4.87 -38.03
CA GLY A 392 -25.82 4.83 -37.06
C GLY A 392 -26.24 5.46 -35.74
N THR A 393 -25.85 4.85 -34.62
CA THR A 393 -25.97 5.41 -33.28
C THR A 393 -24.94 6.54 -33.15
N SER A 394 -25.38 7.79 -33.23
CA SER A 394 -24.48 8.94 -32.97
C SER A 394 -24.33 9.14 -31.47
N THR A 395 -23.09 9.28 -31.00
CA THR A 395 -22.79 9.62 -29.61
C THR A 395 -23.37 11.00 -29.28
N CYS A 396 -24.13 11.12 -28.17
CA CYS A 396 -24.69 12.42 -27.75
C CYS A 396 -23.60 13.48 -27.57
N TRP A 397 -23.98 14.75 -27.70
CA TRP A 397 -23.04 15.87 -27.61
C TRP A 397 -22.22 15.84 -26.31
N GLU A 398 -22.85 15.51 -25.18
CA GLU A 398 -22.18 15.44 -23.88
C GLU A 398 -21.07 14.37 -23.88
N ARG A 399 -21.36 13.16 -24.36
CA ARG A 399 -20.39 12.06 -24.43
C ARG A 399 -19.27 12.38 -25.42
N ARG A 400 -19.60 12.88 -26.61
CA ARG A 400 -18.62 13.30 -27.62
C ARG A 400 -17.67 14.37 -27.07
N THR A 401 -18.21 15.39 -26.41
CA THR A 401 -17.41 16.47 -25.81
C THR A 401 -16.46 15.94 -24.75
N VAL A 402 -16.93 15.03 -23.89
CA VAL A 402 -16.09 14.42 -22.84
C VAL A 402 -14.99 13.54 -23.44
N LEU A 403 -15.30 12.73 -24.45
CA LEU A 403 -14.31 11.92 -25.16
C LEU A 403 -13.24 12.76 -25.85
N GLU A 404 -13.61 13.88 -26.46
CA GLU A 404 -12.65 14.78 -27.09
C GLU A 404 -11.74 15.46 -26.06
N ILE A 405 -12.28 15.88 -24.91
CA ILE A 405 -11.51 16.46 -23.81
C ILE A 405 -10.53 15.43 -23.23
N LEU A 406 -11.02 14.23 -22.88
CA LEU A 406 -10.19 13.15 -22.34
C LEU A 406 -9.13 12.69 -23.34
N GLY A 407 -9.47 12.60 -24.62
CA GLY A 407 -8.57 12.20 -25.69
C GLY A 407 -7.48 13.24 -25.96
N ALA A 408 -7.81 14.54 -25.91
CA ALA A 408 -6.81 15.61 -25.99
C ALA A 408 -5.80 15.52 -24.84
N TYR A 409 -6.27 15.24 -23.62
CA TYR A 409 -5.42 15.11 -22.43
C TYR A 409 -4.63 13.80 -22.33
N ALA A 410 -5.14 12.71 -22.91
CA ALA A 410 -4.43 11.44 -23.01
C ALA A 410 -3.26 11.48 -24.02
N ASN A 411 -3.28 12.42 -24.97
CA ASN A 411 -2.31 12.55 -26.06
C ASN A 411 -1.39 13.78 -25.95
N LEU A 412 -1.49 14.55 -24.86
CA LEU A 412 -0.69 15.74 -24.64
C LEU A 412 0.81 15.42 -24.52
N GLU A 413 1.65 16.26 -25.15
CA GLU A 413 3.11 16.17 -25.05
C GLU A 413 3.58 16.60 -23.65
N THR A 414 4.73 16.07 -23.22
CA THR A 414 5.22 16.13 -21.83
C THR A 414 5.38 17.55 -21.28
N ASP A 415 5.58 18.55 -22.16
CA ASP A 415 5.92 19.93 -21.81
C ASP A 415 4.71 20.83 -21.53
N HIS A 416 3.49 20.34 -21.77
CA HIS A 416 2.24 21.10 -21.63
C HIS A 416 1.37 20.65 -20.42
N TYR A 417 1.92 19.83 -19.53
CA TYR A 417 1.19 19.29 -18.37
C TYR A 417 1.01 20.27 -17.20
N SER A 418 1.85 21.29 -17.08
CA SER A 418 1.65 22.37 -16.09
C SER A 418 0.37 23.16 -16.39
N GLU A 419 0.12 23.46 -17.67
CA GLU A 419 -1.09 24.14 -18.13
C GLU A 419 -2.36 23.31 -17.86
N LEU A 420 -2.26 21.98 -17.89
CA LEU A 420 -3.36 21.07 -17.56
C LEU A 420 -3.83 21.23 -16.11
N VAL A 421 -2.89 21.22 -15.17
CA VAL A 421 -3.19 21.32 -13.74
C VAL A 421 -3.85 22.68 -13.44
N ASP A 422 -3.30 23.76 -13.99
CA ASP A 422 -3.85 25.10 -13.86
C ASP A 422 -5.27 25.23 -14.46
N ASN A 423 -5.54 24.56 -15.58
CA ASN A 423 -6.85 24.57 -16.23
C ASN A 423 -7.92 23.80 -15.44
N ILE A 424 -7.53 22.71 -14.78
CA ILE A 424 -8.43 21.94 -13.92
C ILE A 424 -8.73 22.73 -12.64
N GLU A 425 -7.71 23.28 -11.98
CA GLU A 425 -7.85 23.99 -10.70
C GLU A 425 -8.60 25.33 -10.83
N SER A 426 -8.46 26.03 -11.96
CA SER A 426 -9.15 27.31 -12.20
C SER A 426 -10.57 27.17 -12.76
N GLY A 427 -11.10 25.95 -12.88
CA GLY A 427 -12.44 25.70 -13.44
C GLY A 427 -12.56 26.07 -14.93
N GLN A 428 -11.45 26.04 -15.67
CA GLN A 428 -11.47 26.33 -17.11
C GLN A 428 -12.14 25.23 -17.93
N VAL A 429 -12.14 23.99 -17.44
CA VAL A 429 -12.81 22.85 -18.12
C VAL A 429 -14.32 23.07 -18.25
N GLU A 430 -14.99 23.52 -17.18
CA GLU A 430 -16.43 23.82 -17.23
C GLU A 430 -16.72 25.03 -18.15
N ARG A 431 -15.83 26.03 -18.14
CA ARG A 431 -15.90 27.18 -19.07
C ARG A 431 -15.68 26.76 -20.53
N ALA A 432 -14.78 25.80 -20.78
CA ALA A 432 -14.51 25.27 -22.11
C ALA A 432 -15.72 24.46 -22.64
N ILE A 433 -16.32 23.60 -21.82
CA ILE A 433 -17.56 22.90 -22.15
C ILE A 433 -18.69 23.90 -22.44
N ALA A 434 -18.84 24.94 -21.60
CA ALA A 434 -19.84 25.98 -21.81
C ALA A 434 -19.63 26.79 -23.10
N HIS A 435 -18.40 27.22 -23.37
CA HIS A 435 -18.05 27.94 -24.59
C HIS A 435 -18.28 27.09 -25.84
N ARG A 436 -17.96 25.80 -25.76
CA ARG A 436 -18.21 24.84 -26.84
C ARG A 436 -19.69 24.66 -27.12
N TYR A 437 -20.51 24.51 -26.07
CA TYR A 437 -21.97 24.45 -26.22
C TYR A 437 -22.51 25.71 -26.91
N ASP A 438 -22.04 26.89 -26.51
CA ASP A 438 -22.49 28.17 -27.08
C ASP A 438 -22.09 28.36 -28.54
N THR A 439 -20.96 27.77 -28.93
CA THR A 439 -20.42 27.82 -30.29
C THR A 439 -21.09 26.80 -31.21
N GLU A 440 -21.19 25.54 -30.79
CA GLU A 440 -21.73 24.45 -31.59
C GLU A 440 -23.27 24.47 -31.63
N ARG A 441 -23.91 24.96 -30.55
CA ARG A 441 -25.38 24.93 -30.36
C ARG A 441 -25.97 23.55 -30.72
N PRO A 442 -25.49 22.48 -30.06
CA PRO A 442 -25.83 21.12 -30.43
C PRO A 442 -27.33 20.86 -30.36
N ALA A 443 -27.84 20.12 -31.34
CA ALA A 443 -29.21 19.64 -31.34
C ALA A 443 -29.34 18.27 -30.68
N ASP A 444 -28.23 17.55 -30.53
CA ASP A 444 -28.04 16.15 -30.13
C ASP A 444 -27.70 15.98 -28.64
N THR A 445 -28.30 16.80 -27.77
CA THR A 445 -28.06 16.78 -26.31
C THR A 445 -29.00 15.83 -25.58
N LEU A 446 -28.50 15.15 -24.55
CA LEU A 446 -29.34 14.32 -23.66
C LEU A 446 -30.13 15.13 -22.63
N ALA A 447 -29.70 16.36 -22.35
CA ALA A 447 -30.33 17.19 -21.34
C ALA A 447 -31.30 18.22 -21.96
N GLU A 448 -32.37 18.54 -21.23
CA GLU A 448 -33.47 19.41 -21.70
C GLU A 448 -33.06 20.87 -21.97
N ASN A 449 -31.91 21.30 -21.45
CA ASN A 449 -31.44 22.67 -21.61
C ASN A 449 -29.91 22.76 -21.48
N ARG A 450 -29.37 23.88 -21.96
CA ARG A 450 -27.94 24.24 -21.90
C ARG A 450 -27.29 23.97 -20.54
N LYS A 451 -27.92 24.44 -19.46
CA LYS A 451 -27.35 24.33 -18.10
C LYS A 451 -27.26 22.87 -17.68
N ALA A 452 -28.30 22.10 -17.97
CA ALA A 452 -28.34 20.67 -17.68
C ALA A 452 -27.33 19.89 -18.55
N SER A 453 -27.15 20.25 -19.81
CA SER A 453 -26.20 19.61 -20.72
C SER A 453 -24.74 19.83 -20.30
N ILE A 454 -24.39 21.08 -19.98
CA ILE A 454 -23.05 21.42 -19.45
C ILE A 454 -22.80 20.70 -18.12
N SER A 455 -23.81 20.66 -17.24
CA SER A 455 -23.72 19.96 -15.96
C SER A 455 -23.56 18.44 -16.15
N PHE A 456 -24.27 17.85 -17.10
CA PHE A 456 -24.17 16.44 -17.44
C PHE A 456 -22.79 16.10 -17.96
N ALA A 457 -22.28 16.81 -18.97
CA ALA A 457 -20.93 16.62 -19.51
C ALA A 457 -19.85 16.78 -18.42
N THR A 458 -20.01 17.75 -17.52
CA THR A 458 -19.08 17.97 -16.40
C THR A 458 -19.13 16.82 -15.38
N ARG A 459 -20.32 16.31 -15.04
CA ARG A 459 -20.48 15.16 -14.15
C ARG A 459 -19.94 13.87 -14.77
N LEU A 460 -20.18 13.66 -16.06
CA LEU A 460 -19.66 12.52 -16.81
C LEU A 460 -18.12 12.53 -16.83
N LEU A 461 -17.50 13.67 -17.12
CA LEU A 461 -16.05 13.84 -17.09
C LEU A 461 -15.45 13.57 -15.69
N ARG A 462 -16.03 14.17 -14.65
CA ARG A 462 -15.58 13.99 -13.26
C ARG A 462 -15.77 12.55 -12.77
N GLY A 463 -16.88 11.92 -13.13
CA GLY A 463 -17.17 10.52 -12.80
C GLY A 463 -16.18 9.55 -13.44
N ALA A 464 -15.88 9.73 -14.74
CA ALA A 464 -14.92 8.91 -15.47
C ALA A 464 -13.51 8.97 -14.85
N LEU A 465 -13.05 10.18 -14.53
CA LEU A 465 -11.78 10.39 -13.84
C LEU A 465 -11.78 9.80 -12.43
N ALA A 466 -12.89 9.90 -11.70
CA ALA A 466 -13.01 9.38 -10.34
C ALA A 466 -13.03 7.84 -10.29
N ILE A 467 -13.58 7.17 -11.30
CA ILE A 467 -13.54 5.70 -11.41
C ILE A 467 -12.15 5.19 -11.81
N SER A 468 -11.43 5.99 -12.60
CA SER A 468 -10.06 5.67 -13.02
C SER A 468 -9.03 5.85 -11.89
N LEU A 469 -9.40 6.49 -10.77
CA LEU A 469 -8.57 6.65 -9.58
C LEU A 469 -8.95 5.62 -8.52
N HIS A 470 -7.98 4.91 -7.93
CA HIS A 470 -8.22 4.10 -6.74
C HIS A 470 -8.06 4.93 -5.46
N ASP A 471 -8.74 4.51 -4.38
CA ASP A 471 -8.60 5.17 -3.07
C ASP A 471 -7.18 5.09 -2.52
N ASP A 472 -6.43 4.04 -2.92
CA ASP A 472 -5.02 3.86 -2.59
C ASP A 472 -4.09 4.82 -3.36
N ASP A 473 -4.57 5.43 -4.45
CA ASP A 473 -3.84 6.45 -5.21
C ASP A 473 -3.93 7.84 -4.53
N ILE A 474 -4.71 7.96 -3.45
CA ILE A 474 -4.95 9.23 -2.74
C ILE A 474 -4.09 9.27 -1.47
N LEU A 475 -2.88 9.80 -1.61
CA LEU A 475 -1.90 9.89 -0.52
C LEU A 475 -1.67 11.34 -0.08
N GLY A 476 -1.74 11.58 1.23
CA GLY A 476 -1.28 12.84 1.84
C GLY A 476 0.22 12.77 2.13
N GLY A 477 1.01 13.55 1.38
CA GLY A 477 2.46 13.72 1.58
C GLY A 477 3.33 12.58 1.02
N ASP A 478 3.82 12.81 -0.21
CA ASP A 478 4.84 12.08 -1.00
C ASP A 478 4.41 10.79 -1.75
N GLY A 479 3.38 10.84 -2.61
CA GLY A 479 3.06 9.68 -3.48
C GLY A 479 2.05 9.86 -4.62
N PHE A 480 1.09 10.79 -4.53
CA PHE A 480 0.39 11.39 -5.67
C PHE A 480 -0.43 12.58 -5.13
N GLU A 481 -0.19 13.80 -5.62
CA GLU A 481 -0.90 15.01 -5.18
C GLU A 481 -2.32 15.10 -5.80
N VAL A 482 -3.20 14.11 -5.61
CA VAL A 482 -4.65 14.31 -5.91
C VAL A 482 -5.29 15.21 -4.86
N VAL A 483 -4.69 15.27 -3.66
CA VAL A 483 -5.30 15.88 -2.47
C VAL A 483 -5.33 17.43 -2.55
N GLY A 484 -4.54 18.02 -3.45
CA GLY A 484 -4.48 19.47 -3.66
C GLY A 484 -3.96 20.24 -2.43
N GLN A 485 -4.13 21.56 -2.42
CA GLN A 485 -3.78 22.39 -1.26
C GLN A 485 -4.83 22.25 -0.14
N ARG A 486 -4.38 22.14 1.10
CA ARG A 486 -5.24 22.18 2.30
C ARG A 486 -5.60 23.62 2.65
N ALA A 487 -6.83 23.83 3.14
CA ALA A 487 -7.21 25.13 3.70
C ALA A 487 -6.44 25.43 5.00
N SER A 488 -6.32 26.71 5.37
CA SER A 488 -5.74 27.10 6.66
C SER A 488 -6.54 26.49 7.81
N GLY A 489 -5.87 25.78 8.73
CA GLY A 489 -6.50 25.05 9.83
C GLY A 489 -7.07 23.66 9.48
N GLN A 490 -6.99 23.24 8.22
CA GLN A 490 -7.40 21.90 7.80
C GLN A 490 -6.24 20.90 7.92
N THR A 491 -6.48 19.72 8.48
CA THR A 491 -5.49 18.63 8.53
C THR A 491 -5.39 17.91 7.19
N TRP A 492 -4.26 17.26 6.90
CA TRP A 492 -4.14 16.48 5.66
C TRP A 492 -5.11 15.30 5.65
N ALA A 493 -5.39 14.69 6.81
CA ALA A 493 -6.41 13.65 6.91
C ALA A 493 -7.82 14.17 6.61
N GLN A 494 -8.18 15.37 7.09
CA GLN A 494 -9.45 16.02 6.75
C GLN A 494 -9.52 16.33 5.25
N LYS A 495 -8.43 16.82 4.65
CA LYS A 495 -8.38 17.09 3.22
C LYS A 495 -8.49 15.82 2.38
N THR A 496 -7.76 14.75 2.74
CA THR A 496 -7.86 13.44 2.09
C THR A 496 -9.26 12.84 2.24
N ALA A 497 -9.88 12.94 3.43
CA ALA A 497 -11.25 12.47 3.64
C ALA A 497 -12.28 13.29 2.84
N GLU A 498 -12.08 14.60 2.71
CA GLU A 498 -12.88 15.47 1.84
C GLU A 498 -12.75 15.04 0.37
N VAL A 499 -11.52 14.78 -0.09
CA VAL A 499 -11.23 14.37 -1.47
C VAL A 499 -11.81 12.98 -1.75
N LEU A 500 -11.63 12.02 -0.84
CA LEU A 500 -12.24 10.68 -0.94
C LEU A 500 -13.77 10.77 -0.99
N ARG A 501 -14.38 11.54 -0.08
CA ARG A 501 -15.84 11.75 -0.08
C ARG A 501 -16.33 12.38 -1.38
N THR A 502 -15.58 13.33 -1.91
CA THR A 502 -15.89 14.00 -3.19
C THR A 502 -15.78 13.02 -4.36
N LEU A 503 -14.73 12.19 -4.39
CA LEU A 503 -14.54 11.17 -5.41
C LEU A 503 -15.60 10.07 -5.33
N HIS A 504 -15.94 9.59 -4.13
CA HIS A 504 -17.05 8.66 -3.92
C HIS A 504 -18.36 9.26 -4.44
N GLY A 505 -18.63 10.53 -4.15
CA GLY A 505 -19.77 11.24 -4.73
C GLY A 505 -19.73 11.32 -6.26
N TYR A 506 -18.56 11.49 -6.88
CA TYR A 506 -18.43 11.44 -8.34
C TYR A 506 -18.62 10.02 -8.92
N ARG A 507 -18.17 8.97 -8.23
CA ARG A 507 -18.41 7.57 -8.63
C ARG A 507 -19.88 7.19 -8.51
N GLU A 508 -20.56 7.57 -7.43
CA GLU A 508 -22.01 7.38 -7.30
C GLU A 508 -22.77 8.09 -8.42
N ASN A 509 -22.38 9.33 -8.73
CA ASN A 509 -22.95 10.07 -9.85
C ASN A 509 -22.68 9.39 -11.20
N TRP A 510 -21.51 8.78 -11.40
CA TRP A 510 -21.23 8.01 -12.61
C TRP A 510 -22.19 6.83 -12.74
N ASN A 511 -22.28 5.98 -11.71
CA ASN A 511 -23.17 4.81 -11.74
C ASN A 511 -24.62 5.22 -12.00
N LEU A 512 -25.08 6.31 -11.38
CA LEU A 512 -26.39 6.87 -11.66
C LEU A 512 -26.53 7.35 -13.11
N LEU A 513 -25.48 7.82 -13.77
CA LEU A 513 -25.55 8.32 -15.15
C LEU A 513 -25.41 7.22 -16.21
N THR A 514 -24.79 6.09 -15.87
CA THR A 514 -24.45 5.02 -16.82
C THR A 514 -25.24 3.73 -16.61
N GLU A 515 -25.75 3.46 -15.40
CA GLU A 515 -26.57 2.28 -15.10
C GLU A 515 -28.09 2.57 -15.22
N SER A 516 -28.52 3.83 -15.08
CA SER A 516 -29.95 4.20 -15.11
C SER A 516 -30.56 4.37 -16.51
N THR A 517 -29.76 4.14 -17.57
CA THR A 517 -30.18 4.18 -18.98
C THR A 517 -30.34 2.78 -19.61
N SER A 518 -30.22 1.71 -18.81
CA SER A 518 -30.43 0.32 -19.24
C SER A 518 -31.87 -0.18 -19.10
#